data_AF-A0A6V7JHJ0-F1
#
_entry.id   AF-A0A6V7JHJ0-F1
#
_cell.length_a   1.000
_cell.length_b   1.000
_cell.length_c   1.000
_cell.angle_alpha   90.00
_cell.angle_beta   90.00
_cell.angle_gamma   90.00
#
_symmetry.space_group_name_H-M   'P 1'
#
loop_
_entity.id
_entity.type
_entity.pdbx_description
1 polymer ?
#
loop_
_entity_poly.entity_id
_entity_poly.type
_entity_poly.pdbx_seq_one_letter_code
_entity_poly.pdbx_strand_id
1 'polypeptide(L)' 'GLEKLPTNVTLQRFLELHIEITGELPDPTSGQMMERCSVCSEKSYCSLCVHCNRKCCAECKDGHMDILRREIARINSQ' A
#
# COMPACT_ATOMS: atom_id res chain seq x y z
N GLY A 1 2.65 -21.09 4.16
CA GLY A 1 1.32 -21.12 3.51
C GLY A 1 0.59 -19.87 3.91
N LEU A 2 0.08 -19.10 2.95
CA LEU A 2 -0.77 -17.95 3.25
C LEU A 2 -2.14 -18.51 3.67
N GLU A 3 -2.44 -18.48 4.96
CA GLU A 3 -3.79 -18.72 5.46
C GLU A 3 -4.73 -17.73 4.77
N LYS A 4 -5.51 -18.24 3.82
CA LYS A 4 -6.47 -17.45 3.05
C LYS A 4 -7.56 -17.01 4.03
N LEU A 5 -7.53 -15.75 4.44
CA LEU A 5 -8.64 -15.10 5.12
C LEU A 5 -9.93 -15.35 4.33
N PRO A 6 -11.07 -15.63 4.98
CA PRO A 6 -12.30 -15.96 4.28
C PRO A 6 -12.72 -14.78 3.39
N THR A 7 -12.78 -15.02 2.08
CA THR A 7 -13.24 -14.03 1.10
C THR A 7 -14.72 -13.76 1.35
N ASN A 8 -15.06 -12.54 1.75
CA ASN A 8 -16.45 -12.14 1.93
C ASN A 8 -17.12 -12.02 0.55
N VAL A 9 -17.72 -13.12 0.10
CA VAL A 9 -18.35 -13.25 -1.22
C VAL A 9 -19.50 -12.25 -1.43
N THR A 10 -20.15 -11.80 -0.36
CA THR A 10 -21.20 -10.78 -0.40
C THR A 10 -20.64 -9.40 -0.77
N LEU A 11 -19.53 -9.01 -0.14
CA LEU A 11 -18.84 -7.75 -0.47
C LEU A 11 -18.26 -7.79 -1.88
N GLN A 12 -17.70 -8.92 -2.31
CA GLN A 12 -17.18 -9.06 -3.67
C GLN A 12 -18.28 -8.87 -4.71
N ARG A 13 -19.42 -9.54 -4.55
CA ARG A 13 -20.55 -9.42 -5.49
C ARG A 13 -21.16 -8.02 -5.51
N PHE A 14 -21.16 -7.32 -4.37
CA PHE A 14 -21.60 -5.93 -4.29
C PHE A 14 -20.69 -4.98 -5.07
N LEU A 15 -19.36 -5.15 -4.94
CA LEU A 15 -18.39 -4.34 -5.68
C LEU A 15 -18.45 -4.62 -7.19
N GLU A 16 -18.60 -5.87 -7.60
CA GLU A 16 -18.80 -6.26 -9.00
C GLU A 16 -20.04 -5.59 -9.61
N LEU A 17 -21.18 -5.64 -8.92
CA LEU A 17 -22.42 -4.98 -9.36
C LEU A 17 -22.28 -3.45 -9.41
N HIS A 18 -21.56 -2.86 -8.45
CA HIS A 18 -21.31 -1.41 -8.46
C HIS A 18 -20.53 -1.01 -9.72
N ILE A 19 -19.48 -1.76 -10.07
CA ILE A 19 -18.69 -1.54 -11.29
C ILE A 19 -19.55 -1.69 -12.55
N GLU A 20 -20.39 -2.73 -12.63
CA GLU A 20 -21.30 -2.95 -13.76
C GLU A 20 -22.29 -1.80 -13.96
N ILE A 21 -22.75 -1.18 -12.87
CA ILE A 21 -23.76 -0.10 -12.89
C ILE A 21 -23.12 1.27 -13.14
N THR A 22 -22.02 1.59 -12.45
CA THR A 22 -21.39 2.92 -12.51
C THR A 22 -20.34 3.04 -13.60
N GLY A 23 -19.76 1.93 -14.06
CA GLY A 23 -18.63 1.92 -14.98
C GLY A 23 -17.31 2.40 -14.35
N GLU A 24 -17.31 2.72 -13.05
CA GLU A 24 -16.15 3.20 -12.31
C GLU A 24 -15.66 2.12 -11.35
N LEU A 25 -14.36 1.86 -11.36
CA LEU A 25 -13.73 1.04 -10.33
C LEU A 25 -13.88 1.78 -8.98
N PRO A 26 -14.28 1.10 -7.90
CA PRO A 26 -14.31 1.72 -6.58
C PRO A 26 -12.91 2.26 -6.28
N ASP A 27 -12.83 3.56 -5.96
CA ASP A 27 -11.56 4.22 -5.66
C ASP A 27 -10.80 3.38 -4.61
N PRO A 28 -9.56 2.95 -4.88
CA PRO A 28 -8.81 2.08 -3.97
C PRO A 28 -8.51 2.75 -2.62
N THR A 29 -8.68 4.07 -2.58
CA THR A 29 -8.55 4.94 -1.41
C THR A 29 -9.89 5.29 -0.77
N SER A 30 -11.02 4.74 -1.25
CA SER A 30 -12.35 5.00 -0.70
C SER A 30 -12.41 4.55 0.76
N GLY A 31 -12.64 5.50 1.67
CA GLY A 31 -12.61 5.27 3.12
C GLY A 31 -11.22 5.38 3.77
N GLN A 32 -10.15 5.62 3.02
CA GLN A 32 -8.83 5.91 3.57
C GLN A 32 -8.73 7.40 3.93
N MET A 33 -8.28 7.70 5.14
CA MET A 33 -7.98 9.08 5.55
C MET A 33 -6.55 9.43 5.15
N MET A 34 -6.35 10.61 4.56
CA MET A 34 -5.01 11.13 4.31
C MET A 34 -4.36 11.55 5.63
N GLU A 35 -3.14 11.08 5.88
CA GLU A 35 -2.36 11.36 7.08
C GLU A 35 -1.06 12.09 6.70
N ARG A 36 -0.34 12.66 7.68
CA ARG A 36 1.00 13.21 7.41
C ARG A 36 2.02 12.09 7.40
N CYS A 37 2.83 12.03 6.35
CA CYS A 37 3.93 11.09 6.25
C CYS A 37 4.94 11.34 7.37
N SER A 38 5.38 10.28 8.07
CA SER A 38 6.37 10.42 9.15
C SER A 38 7.80 10.68 8.66
N VAL A 39 8.01 10.82 7.35
CA VAL A 39 9.33 11.00 6.72
C VAL A 39 9.42 12.39 6.09
N CYS A 40 8.57 12.72 5.11
CA CYS A 40 8.56 14.03 4.47
C CYS A 40 7.58 15.05 5.11
N SER A 41 6.75 14.64 6.07
CA SER A 41 5.70 15.47 6.70
C SER A 41 4.56 15.93 5.76
N GLU A 42 4.58 15.51 4.50
CA GLU A 42 3.53 15.83 3.55
C GLU A 42 2.25 15.05 3.82
N LYS A 43 1.11 15.66 3.53
CA LYS A 43 -0.20 15.02 3.68
C LYS A 43 -0.44 14.11 2.47
N SER A 44 -0.51 12.82 2.71
CA SER A 44 -0.67 11.81 1.66
C SER A 44 -1.36 10.56 2.20
N TYR A 45 -1.72 9.65 1.31
CA TYR A 45 -2.12 8.31 1.71
C TYR A 45 -0.89 7.56 2.22
N CYS A 46 -0.85 7.34 3.54
CA CYS A 46 0.28 6.72 4.20
C CYS A 46 0.03 5.22 4.36
N SER A 47 1.05 4.41 4.09
CA SER A 47 1.06 2.97 4.35
C SER A 47 2.19 2.62 5.31
N LEU A 48 2.04 1.51 6.02
CA LEU A 48 3.08 1.01 6.91
C LEU A 48 4.24 0.44 6.08
N CYS A 49 5.45 0.96 6.26
CA CYS A 49 6.65 0.39 5.68
C CYS A 49 7.03 -0.89 6.44
N VAL A 50 7.02 -2.04 5.76
CA VAL A 50 7.34 -3.35 6.37
C VAL A 50 8.78 -3.46 6.87
N HIS A 51 9.69 -2.62 6.38
CA HIS A 51 11.09 -2.62 6.77
C HIS A 51 11.32 -1.88 8.10
N CYS A 52 10.71 -0.71 8.30
CA CYS A 52 10.98 0.16 9.45
C CYS A 52 9.76 0.46 10.33
N ASN A 53 8.62 -0.15 10.01
CA ASN A 53 7.35 -0.01 10.71
C ASN A 53 6.84 1.44 10.85
N ARG A 54 7.30 2.33 9.96
CA ARG A 54 6.89 3.74 9.90
C ARG A 54 5.77 3.94 8.89
N LYS A 55 4.80 4.81 9.21
CA LYS A 55 3.76 5.23 8.26
C LYS A 55 4.34 6.25 7.27
N CYS A 56 4.44 5.89 6.00
CA CYS A 56 5.02 6.75 4.97
C CYS A 56 4.20 6.79 3.69
N CYS A 57 4.36 7.88 2.93
CA CYS A 57 3.81 7.98 1.57
C CYS A 57 4.53 7.00 0.62
N ALA A 58 3.97 6.82 -0.58
CA ALA A 58 4.52 5.91 -1.59
C ALA A 58 5.97 6.27 -1.99
N GLU A 59 6.26 7.54 -2.22
CA GLU A 59 7.60 8.00 -2.62
C GLU A 59 8.68 7.70 -1.56
N CYS A 60 8.38 7.99 -0.28
CA CYS A 60 9.29 7.68 0.81
C CYS A 60 9.48 6.16 0.98
N LYS A 61 8.43 5.37 0.72
CA LYS A 61 8.51 3.90 0.77
C LYS A 61 9.42 3.36 -0.33
N ASP A 62 9.28 3.86 -1.55
CA ASP A 62 10.12 3.44 -2.68
C ASP A 62 11.59 3.83 -2.44
N GLY A 63 11.84 5.05 -1.97
CA GLY A 63 13.17 5.49 -1.57
C GLY A 63 13.81 4.60 -0.51
N HIS A 64 13.06 4.18 0.53
CA HIS A 64 13.56 3.22 1.52
C HIS A 64 13.96 1.88 0.88
N MET A 65 13.11 1.33 0.02
CA MET A 65 13.35 0.04 -0.62
C MET A 65 14.54 0.08 -1.58
N ASP A 66 14.75 1.19 -2.29
CA ASP A 66 15.88 1.36 -3.20
C ASP A 66 17.22 1.44 -2.47
N ILE A 67 17.25 2.09 -1.30
CA ILE A 67 18.44 2.12 -0.44
C ILE A 67 18.73 0.70 0.06
N LEU A 68 17.73 -0.01 0.58
CA LEU A 68 17.86 -1.41 1.02
C LEU A 68 18.40 -2.32 -0.07
N ARG A 69 17.83 -2.23 -1.29
CA ARG A 69 18.28 -3.02 -2.44
C ARG A 69 19.73 -2.73 -2.81
N ARG A 70 20.13 -1.46 -2.80
CA ARG A 70 21.52 -1.05 -3.07
C ARG A 70 22.49 -1.60 -2.02
N GLU A 71 22.13 -1.52 -0.74
CA GLU A 71 22.94 -2.04 0.36
C GLU A 71 23.09 -3.57 0.28
N ILE A 72 22.00 -4.29 0.00
CA ILE A 72 22.03 -5.75 -0.21
C ILE A 72 22.93 -6.12 -1.39
N ALA A 73 22.79 -5.42 -2.53
CA ALA A 73 23.61 -5.67 -3.71
C ALA A 73 25.09 -5.43 -3.42
N ARG A 74 25.43 -4.36 -2.69
CA ARG A 74 26.80 -4.04 -2.29
C ARG A 74 27.40 -5.15 -1.42
N ILE A 75 26.67 -5.63 -0.41
CA ILE A 75 27.11 -6.71 0.48
C ILE A 75 27.31 -8.01 -0.30
N ASN A 76 26.38 -8.37 -1.19
CA ASN A 76 26.48 -9.60 -1.99
C ASN A 76 27.59 -9.56 -3.05
N SER A 77 28.10 -8.37 -3.38
CA SER A 77 29.20 -8.18 -4.32
C SER A 77 30.58 -8.06 -3.64
N GLN A 78 30.65 -8.23 -2.31
CA GLN A 78 31.90 -8.39 -1.55
C GLN A 78 32.26 -9.88 -1.45
#